data_AF-A0A2V8PWH2-F1
#
_entry.id   AF-A0A2V8PWH2-F1
#
_cell.length_a   1.000
_cell.length_b   1.000
_cell.length_c   1.000
_cell.angle_alpha   90.00
_cell.angle_beta   90.00
_cell.angle_gamma   90.00
#
_symmetry.space_group_name_H-M   'P 1'
#
loop_
_entity.id
_entity.type
_entity.pdbx_description
1 polymer ?
#
loop_
_entity_poly.entity_id
_entity_poly.type
_entity_poly.pdbx_seq_one_letter_code
_entity_poly.pdbx_strand_id
1 'polypeptide(L)'
;MTKNNERPICHRAEDLVAYLYNEAGEIDAQDFADHAEQCDACRSELALFRQVHESIVLWRNEALGTFSPASQAADLAGATGSVEHVPHERKLSALQALRQFFSISPLWLRGATAFAALLLCVLALVVISRSWRPPAPVAKNSAEEKVYTATQFHDAVEKAVNEKLSQSEVSAQKSPNVAASQGQTKVPNQRASRRELANNSVLTRSRGVRGLTRAEREQLAADLLLIPGRDEADLPFVFSEEPNQ
;
A
#
# COMPACT_ATOMS: atom_id res chain seq x y z
N MET A 1 -18.62 40.91 -7.11
CA MET A 1 -19.68 39.95 -6.69
C MET A 1 -19.52 38.69 -7.51
N THR A 2 -18.70 37.76 -7.02
CA THR A 2 -18.53 36.43 -7.62
C THR A 2 -19.77 35.61 -7.25
N LYS A 3 -20.70 35.45 -8.20
CA LYS A 3 -21.74 34.42 -8.08
C LYS A 3 -21.01 33.08 -8.04
N ASN A 4 -21.03 32.42 -6.89
CA ASN A 4 -20.54 31.05 -6.79
C ASN A 4 -21.33 30.23 -7.81
N ASN A 5 -20.63 29.64 -8.79
CA ASN A 5 -21.20 28.74 -9.80
C ASN A 5 -21.54 27.40 -9.15
N GLU A 6 -22.44 27.41 -8.17
CA GLU A 6 -23.00 26.21 -7.59
C GLU A 6 -23.94 25.62 -8.64
N ARG A 7 -23.40 24.67 -9.42
CA ARG A 7 -24.22 23.90 -10.36
C ARG A 7 -25.27 23.15 -9.54
N PRO A 8 -26.54 23.13 -9.98
CA PRO A 8 -27.57 22.37 -9.28
C PRO A 8 -27.15 20.91 -9.24
N ILE A 9 -26.96 20.38 -8.04
CA ILE A 9 -26.55 18.99 -7.82
C ILE A 9 -27.72 18.09 -8.21
N CYS A 10 -27.55 17.31 -9.28
CA CYS A 10 -28.50 16.27 -9.63
C CYS A 10 -28.18 14.98 -8.89
N HIS A 11 -29.18 14.33 -8.30
CA HIS A 11 -29.00 13.06 -7.59
C HIS A 11 -28.84 11.84 -8.52
N ARG A 12 -28.92 12.01 -9.85
CA ARG A 12 -28.77 10.94 -10.84
C ARG A 12 -27.35 10.80 -11.42
N ALA A 13 -26.34 11.27 -10.69
CA ALA A 13 -24.95 11.15 -11.12
C ALA A 13 -24.48 9.68 -11.25
N GLU A 14 -25.06 8.78 -10.47
CA GLU A 14 -24.76 7.33 -10.52
C GLU A 14 -25.24 6.70 -11.84
N ASP A 15 -26.47 7.05 -12.27
CA ASP A 15 -27.06 6.57 -13.53
C ASP A 15 -26.28 7.03 -14.76
N LEU A 16 -25.63 8.20 -14.68
CA LEU A 16 -24.80 8.75 -15.77
C LEU A 16 -23.63 7.82 -16.12
N VAL A 17 -22.97 7.25 -15.10
CA VAL A 17 -21.82 6.36 -15.31
C VAL A 17 -22.27 5.04 -15.91
N ALA A 18 -23.34 4.46 -15.37
CA ALA A 18 -23.93 3.22 -15.90
C ALA A 18 -24.38 3.40 -17.36
N TYR A 19 -24.97 4.54 -17.69
CA TYR A 19 -25.35 4.89 -19.07
C TYR A 19 -24.13 4.99 -20.00
N LEU A 20 -23.05 5.65 -19.58
CA LEU A 20 -21.84 5.83 -20.42
C LEU A 20 -21.13 4.52 -20.76
N TYR A 21 -21.10 3.56 -19.83
CA TYR A 21 -20.45 2.26 -20.04
C TYR A 21 -21.40 1.19 -20.62
N ASN A 22 -22.64 1.56 -20.96
CA ASN A 22 -23.71 0.64 -21.37
C ASN A 22 -23.96 -0.48 -20.32
N GLU A 23 -23.80 -0.15 -19.05
CA GLU A 23 -24.11 -1.03 -17.91
C GLU A 23 -25.57 -0.86 -17.47
N ALA A 24 -26.21 0.27 -17.81
CA ALA A 24 -27.63 0.50 -17.60
C ALA A 24 -28.48 -0.44 -18.48
N GLY A 25 -29.57 -0.97 -17.94
CA GLY A 25 -30.56 -1.72 -18.73
C GLY A 25 -31.24 -0.81 -19.76
N GLU A 26 -31.88 -1.38 -20.78
CA GLU A 26 -32.52 -0.60 -21.87
C GLU A 26 -33.55 0.42 -21.34
N ILE A 27 -34.31 0.03 -20.32
CA ILE A 27 -35.33 0.89 -19.67
C ILE A 27 -34.65 2.05 -18.93
N ASP A 28 -33.63 1.76 -18.13
CA ASP A 28 -32.92 2.77 -17.33
C ASP A 28 -32.11 3.72 -18.22
N ALA A 29 -31.54 3.20 -19.31
CA ALA A 29 -30.82 3.99 -20.30
C ALA A 29 -31.75 4.98 -21.02
N GLN A 30 -32.98 4.56 -21.33
CA GLN A 30 -33.99 5.43 -21.93
C GLN A 30 -34.49 6.48 -20.93
N ASP A 31 -34.80 6.08 -19.69
CA ASP A 31 -35.21 7.01 -18.63
C ASP A 31 -34.12 8.05 -18.31
N PHE A 32 -32.84 7.64 -18.32
CA PHE A 32 -31.73 8.58 -18.18
C PHE A 32 -31.58 9.50 -19.38
N ALA A 33 -31.78 9.01 -20.60
CA ALA A 33 -31.75 9.83 -21.81
C ALA A 33 -32.83 10.93 -21.77
N ASP A 34 -34.07 10.56 -21.42
CA ASP A 34 -35.19 11.49 -21.25
C ASP A 34 -34.89 12.54 -20.14
N HIS A 35 -34.24 12.11 -19.05
CA HIS A 35 -33.80 13.00 -17.99
C HIS A 35 -32.69 13.97 -18.44
N ALA A 36 -31.70 13.50 -19.20
CA ALA A 36 -30.61 14.33 -19.72
C ALA A 36 -31.11 15.38 -20.74
N GLU A 37 -32.24 15.14 -21.39
CA GLU A 37 -32.93 16.15 -22.21
C GLU A 37 -33.60 17.24 -21.38
N GLN A 38 -33.92 16.99 -20.11
CA GLN A 38 -34.63 17.96 -19.25
C GLN A 38 -33.71 18.62 -18.21
N CYS A 39 -32.59 17.98 -17.85
CA CYS A 39 -31.66 18.45 -16.84
C CYS A 39 -30.37 19.01 -17.47
N ASP A 40 -30.20 20.33 -17.45
CA ASP A 40 -29.01 21.00 -18.00
C ASP A 40 -27.71 20.58 -17.29
N ALA A 41 -27.76 20.26 -15.98
CA ALA A 41 -26.61 19.77 -15.23
C ALA A 41 -26.11 18.43 -15.79
N CYS A 42 -26.98 17.42 -15.85
CA CYS A 42 -26.65 16.10 -16.40
C CYS A 42 -26.24 16.18 -17.87
N ARG A 43 -26.88 17.04 -18.67
CA ARG A 43 -26.49 17.27 -20.07
C ARG A 43 -25.06 17.80 -20.18
N SER A 44 -24.70 18.79 -19.35
CA SER A 44 -23.36 19.38 -19.35
C SER A 44 -22.29 18.39 -18.88
N GLU A 45 -22.59 17.58 -17.86
CA GLU A 45 -21.69 16.54 -17.37
C GLU A 45 -21.49 15.44 -18.42
N LEU A 46 -22.58 14.97 -19.04
CA LEU A 46 -22.51 13.96 -20.10
C LEU A 46 -21.65 14.43 -21.28
N ALA A 47 -21.75 15.70 -21.66
CA ALA A 47 -20.91 16.29 -22.71
C ALA A 47 -19.41 16.30 -22.31
N LEU A 48 -19.09 16.70 -21.07
CA LEU A 48 -17.73 16.69 -20.55
C LEU A 48 -17.15 15.28 -20.50
N PHE A 49 -17.92 14.31 -20.02
CA PHE A 49 -17.48 12.92 -19.97
C PHE A 49 -17.28 12.32 -21.36
N ARG A 50 -18.14 12.63 -22.34
CA ARG A 50 -17.94 12.21 -23.73
C ARG A 50 -16.63 12.75 -24.31
N GLN A 51 -16.33 14.02 -24.06
CA GLN A 51 -15.06 14.63 -24.48
C GLN A 51 -13.85 13.91 -23.85
N VAL A 52 -13.90 13.64 -22.55
CA VAL A 52 -12.83 12.89 -21.86
C VAL A 52 -12.71 11.47 -22.43
N HIS A 53 -13.83 10.77 -22.62
CA HIS A 53 -13.85 9.43 -23.19
C HIS A 53 -13.27 9.39 -24.61
N GLU A 54 -13.63 10.35 -25.47
CA GLU A 54 -13.05 10.49 -26.81
C GLU A 54 -11.54 10.75 -26.75
N SER A 55 -11.07 11.59 -25.83
CA SER A 55 -9.64 11.84 -25.64
C SER A 55 -8.88 10.59 -25.18
N ILE A 56 -9.49 9.76 -24.31
CA ILE A 56 -8.92 8.49 -23.87
C ILE A 56 -8.89 7.49 -25.02
N VAL A 57 -9.96 7.41 -25.81
CA VAL A 57 -10.01 6.54 -27.00
C VAL A 57 -8.96 6.98 -28.02
N LEU A 58 -8.82 8.28 -28.26
CA LEU A 58 -7.80 8.83 -29.14
C LEU A 58 -6.39 8.50 -28.62
N TRP A 59 -6.11 8.80 -27.36
CA TRP A 59 -4.83 8.49 -26.73
C TRP A 59 -4.53 6.99 -26.75
N ARG A 60 -5.53 6.14 -26.48
CA ARG A 60 -5.40 4.68 -26.57
C ARG A 60 -5.08 4.26 -28.00
N ASN A 61 -5.77 4.82 -28.98
CA ASN A 61 -5.53 4.51 -30.39
C ASN A 61 -4.19 5.06 -30.87
N GLU A 62 -3.66 6.12 -30.28
CA GLU A 62 -2.33 6.65 -30.56
C GLU A 62 -1.24 5.80 -29.88
N ALA A 63 -1.40 5.51 -28.59
CA ALA A 63 -0.47 4.70 -27.80
C ALA A 63 -0.42 3.23 -28.27
N LEU A 64 -1.55 2.69 -28.71
CA LEU A 64 -1.65 1.34 -29.29
C LEU A 64 -1.62 1.37 -30.83
N GLY A 65 -1.52 2.54 -31.46
CA GLY A 65 -1.65 2.74 -32.91
C GLY A 65 -0.55 2.13 -33.77
N THR A 66 0.44 1.49 -33.15
CA THR A 66 1.45 0.67 -33.84
C THR A 66 1.19 -0.84 -33.71
N PHE A 67 0.14 -1.24 -32.99
CA PHE A 67 -0.28 -2.64 -32.85
C PHE A 67 -1.61 -2.86 -33.55
N SER A 68 -1.66 -2.63 -34.87
CA SER A 68 -2.73 -3.20 -35.68
C SER A 68 -2.35 -4.67 -35.96
N PRO A 69 -3.03 -5.68 -35.39
CA PRO A 69 -2.74 -7.08 -35.69
C PRO A 69 -2.99 -7.42 -37.18
N ALA A 70 -3.74 -6.57 -37.89
CA ALA A 70 -3.98 -6.72 -39.32
C ALA A 70 -2.77 -6.38 -40.20
N SER A 71 -1.88 -5.46 -39.78
CA SER A 71 -0.66 -5.16 -40.54
C SER A 71 0.46 -6.18 -40.29
N GLN A 72 0.46 -6.87 -39.15
CA GLN A 72 1.37 -8.01 -38.93
C GLN A 72 0.95 -9.26 -39.71
N ALA A 73 -0.34 -9.45 -40.00
CA ALA A 73 -0.79 -10.55 -40.84
C ALA A 73 -0.41 -10.38 -42.33
N ALA A 74 -0.27 -9.13 -42.81
CA ALA A 74 0.16 -8.84 -44.18
C ALA A 74 1.66 -9.04 -44.40
N ASP A 75 2.51 -8.70 -43.41
CA ASP A 75 3.96 -8.97 -43.48
C ASP A 75 4.31 -10.46 -43.27
N LEU A 76 3.44 -11.24 -42.62
CA LEU A 76 3.59 -12.70 -42.49
C LEU A 76 3.11 -13.48 -43.74
N ALA A 77 2.27 -12.88 -44.60
CA ALA A 77 1.80 -13.52 -45.83
C ALA A 77 2.83 -13.46 -46.99
N GLY A 78 3.82 -12.56 -46.91
CA GLY A 78 4.93 -12.46 -47.88
C GLY A 78 6.13 -13.37 -47.57
N ALA A 79 6.16 -14.02 -46.40
CA ALA A 79 7.26 -14.88 -45.96
C ALA A 79 6.90 -16.37 -46.00
N THR A 80 6.17 -16.80 -47.04
CA THR A 80 5.94 -18.21 -47.39
C THR A 80 7.18 -18.87 -48.00
N GLY A 81 8.31 -18.76 -47.30
CA GLY A 81 9.55 -19.45 -47.61
C GLY A 81 10.09 -20.12 -46.35
N SER A 82 9.85 -21.42 -46.23
CA SER A 82 10.44 -22.32 -45.23
C SER A 82 9.94 -22.17 -43.78
N VAL A 83 8.84 -22.87 -43.51
CA VAL A 83 8.47 -23.32 -42.16
C VAL A 83 9.53 -24.31 -41.68
N GLU A 84 10.57 -23.80 -41.01
CA GLU A 84 11.37 -24.61 -40.10
C GLU A 84 10.68 -24.54 -38.74
N HIS A 85 9.99 -25.61 -38.38
CA HIS A 85 9.51 -25.84 -37.01
C HIS A 85 10.72 -25.83 -36.07
N VAL A 86 11.00 -24.70 -35.43
CA VAL A 86 11.97 -24.63 -34.34
C VAL A 86 11.33 -25.32 -33.13
N PRO A 87 11.89 -26.45 -32.65
CA PRO A 87 11.36 -27.15 -31.49
C PRO A 87 11.46 -26.25 -30.25
N HIS A 88 10.31 -26.09 -29.60
CA HIS A 88 10.09 -25.32 -28.38
C HIS A 88 10.75 -25.97 -27.16
N GLU A 89 12.08 -26.13 -27.14
CA GLU A 89 12.82 -26.60 -25.96
C GLU A 89 14.17 -25.90 -25.77
N ARG A 90 14.22 -24.58 -25.96
CA ARG A 90 15.34 -23.80 -25.43
C ARG A 90 14.79 -22.80 -24.44
N LYS A 91 15.11 -23.07 -23.16
CA LYS A 91 15.01 -22.18 -22.00
C LYS A 91 15.14 -20.73 -22.46
N LEU A 92 14.01 -20.07 -22.71
CA LEU A 92 13.97 -18.67 -23.09
C LEU A 92 14.58 -17.92 -21.91
N SER A 93 15.77 -17.39 -22.12
CA SER A 93 16.55 -16.69 -21.10
C SER A 93 15.68 -15.58 -20.51
N ALA A 94 15.53 -15.54 -19.19
CA ALA A 94 14.69 -14.57 -18.49
C ALA A 94 15.00 -13.11 -18.90
N LEU A 95 16.22 -12.87 -19.41
CA LEU A 95 16.65 -11.60 -19.98
C LEU A 95 15.87 -11.18 -21.23
N GLN A 96 15.43 -12.12 -22.06
CA GLN A 96 14.66 -11.80 -23.28
C GLN A 96 13.23 -11.38 -22.96
N ALA A 97 12.61 -12.02 -21.96
CA ALA A 97 11.31 -11.59 -21.44
C ALA A 97 11.38 -10.20 -20.79
N LEU A 98 12.43 -9.92 -20.02
CA LEU A 98 12.66 -8.58 -19.45
C LEU A 98 12.84 -7.54 -20.55
N ARG A 99 13.56 -7.85 -21.62
CA ARG A 99 13.75 -6.91 -22.74
C ARG A 99 12.43 -6.57 -23.43
N GLN A 100 11.55 -7.56 -23.60
CA GLN A 100 10.21 -7.33 -24.15
C GLN A 100 9.33 -6.52 -23.19
N PHE A 101 9.45 -6.75 -21.89
CA PHE A 101 8.74 -5.95 -20.88
C PHE A 101 9.18 -4.48 -20.90
N PHE A 102 10.48 -4.21 -21.08
CA PHE A 102 11.00 -2.84 -21.23
C PHE A 102 10.68 -2.21 -22.58
N SER A 103 10.44 -2.99 -23.64
CA SER A 103 9.95 -2.43 -24.91
C SER A 103 8.51 -1.96 -24.83
N ILE A 104 7.69 -2.58 -23.99
CA ILE A 104 6.26 -2.28 -23.82
C ILE A 104 6.03 -1.25 -22.69
N SER A 105 7.03 -0.99 -21.84
CA SER A 105 6.83 -0.12 -20.69
C SER A 105 6.75 1.38 -21.06
N PRO A 106 5.87 2.15 -20.38
CA PRO A 106 5.71 3.58 -20.60
C PRO A 106 7.02 4.37 -20.43
N LEU A 107 7.17 5.49 -21.15
CA LEU A 107 8.36 6.36 -21.08
C LEU A 107 8.75 6.78 -19.66
N TRP A 108 7.77 7.00 -18.79
CA TRP A 108 7.96 7.35 -17.38
C TRP A 108 8.62 6.22 -16.59
N LEU A 109 8.24 4.97 -16.87
CA LEU A 109 8.81 3.80 -16.21
C LEU A 109 10.29 3.61 -16.60
N ARG A 110 10.65 3.94 -17.85
CA ARG A 110 12.06 3.93 -18.31
C ARG A 110 12.90 4.98 -17.60
N GLY A 111 12.33 6.16 -17.34
CA GLY A 111 12.98 7.19 -16.53
C GLY A 111 13.21 6.73 -15.09
N ALA A 112 12.18 6.16 -14.46
CA ALA A 112 12.25 5.64 -13.10
C ALA A 112 13.27 4.51 -12.96
N THR A 113 13.35 3.58 -13.92
CA THR A 113 14.31 2.48 -13.86
C THR A 113 15.75 2.94 -14.06
N ALA A 114 16.00 3.91 -14.95
CA ALA A 114 17.31 4.51 -15.13
C ALA A 114 17.77 5.25 -13.86
N PHE A 115 16.87 6.01 -13.22
CA PHE A 115 17.16 6.70 -11.96
C PHE A 115 17.42 5.73 -10.82
N ALA A 116 16.59 4.69 -10.67
CA ALA A 116 16.78 3.64 -9.67
C ALA A 116 18.12 2.90 -9.87
N ALA A 117 18.49 2.59 -11.12
CA ALA A 117 19.77 1.96 -11.43
C ALA A 117 20.95 2.86 -11.06
N LEU A 118 20.87 4.17 -11.33
CA LEU A 118 21.88 5.14 -10.90
C LEU A 118 22.00 5.22 -9.38
N LEU A 119 20.88 5.32 -8.67
CA LEU A 119 20.86 5.32 -7.20
C LEU A 119 21.49 4.06 -6.61
N LEU A 120 21.17 2.90 -7.17
CA LEU A 120 21.75 1.62 -6.74
C LEU A 120 23.26 1.60 -7.00
N CYS A 121 23.73 2.15 -8.12
CA CYS A 121 25.15 2.32 -8.42
C CYS A 121 25.85 3.23 -7.39
N VAL A 122 25.26 4.37 -7.04
CA VAL A 122 25.80 5.28 -6.01
C VAL A 122 25.86 4.58 -4.64
N LEU A 123 24.81 3.88 -4.24
CA LEU A 123 24.78 3.12 -2.98
C LEU A 123 25.84 2.02 -2.95
N ALA A 124 26.02 1.29 -4.05
CA ALA A 124 27.07 0.28 -4.17
C ALA A 124 28.47 0.89 -4.00
N LEU A 125 28.74 2.04 -4.63
CA LEU A 125 29.99 2.78 -4.45
C LEU A 125 30.17 3.25 -3.00
N VAL A 126 29.12 3.70 -2.33
CA VAL A 126 29.18 4.09 -0.91
C VAL A 126 29.55 2.89 -0.04
N VAL A 127 28.91 1.74 -0.24
CA VAL A 127 29.20 0.51 0.53
C VAL A 127 30.65 0.06 0.32
N ILE A 128 31.14 0.06 -0.92
CA ILE A 128 32.53 -0.29 -1.24
C ILE A 128 33.50 0.72 -0.63
N SER A 129 33.20 2.03 -0.74
CA SER A 129 34.06 3.07 -0.16
C SER A 129 34.13 2.97 1.37
N ARG A 130 33.05 2.50 2.00
CA ARG A 130 32.96 2.36 3.45
C ARG A 130 33.66 1.10 3.93
N SER A 131 33.66 0.01 3.15
CA SER A 131 34.42 -1.20 3.45
C SER A 131 35.93 -1.03 3.24
N TRP A 132 36.34 -0.08 2.38
CA TRP A 132 37.75 0.26 2.17
C TRP A 132 38.31 1.23 3.20
N ARG A 133 37.47 1.83 4.06
CA ARG A 133 37.98 2.59 5.19
C ARG A 133 38.54 1.60 6.20
N PRO A 134 39.86 1.62 6.48
CA PRO A 134 40.41 0.79 7.54
C PRO A 134 39.65 1.11 8.83
N PRO A 135 39.30 0.09 9.64
CA PRO A 135 38.64 0.33 10.91
C PRO A 135 39.49 1.34 11.68
N ALA A 136 38.86 2.46 12.05
CA ALA A 136 39.54 3.49 12.83
C ALA A 136 40.22 2.79 14.01
N PRO A 137 41.51 3.07 14.28
CA PRO A 137 42.21 2.45 15.39
C PRO A 137 41.39 2.77 16.64
N VAL A 138 40.67 1.76 17.15
CA VAL A 138 39.97 1.86 18.41
C VAL A 138 41.04 2.24 19.41
N ALA A 139 40.92 3.44 19.98
CA ALA A 139 41.81 3.91 21.00
C ALA A 139 41.93 2.79 22.04
N LYS A 140 43.13 2.20 22.14
CA LYS A 140 43.52 1.26 23.19
C LYS A 140 43.47 2.01 24.51
N ASN A 141 42.28 2.32 24.98
CA ASN A 141 42.05 2.61 26.37
C ASN A 141 42.10 1.24 27.04
N SER A 142 43.26 0.99 27.62
CA SER A 142 43.60 -0.09 28.53
C SER A 142 42.60 -0.20 29.69
N ALA A 143 41.43 -0.75 29.43
CA ALA A 143 40.69 -1.53 30.40
C ALA A 143 40.78 -2.95 29.88
N GLU A 144 41.57 -3.77 30.57
CA GLU A 144 41.78 -5.20 30.35
C GLU A 144 40.57 -5.84 29.68
N GLU A 145 40.75 -6.28 28.43
CA GLU A 145 39.83 -7.18 27.77
C GLU A 145 39.85 -8.48 28.57
N LYS A 146 39.06 -8.53 29.65
CA LYS A 146 38.75 -9.75 30.38
C LYS A 146 37.98 -10.60 29.40
N VAL A 147 38.72 -11.43 28.67
CA VAL A 147 38.17 -12.57 27.94
C VAL A 147 37.44 -13.41 28.97
N TYR A 148 36.13 -13.17 29.08
CA TYR A 148 35.25 -13.95 29.93
C TYR A 148 35.23 -15.35 29.32
N THR A 149 35.89 -16.29 29.97
CA THR A 149 35.76 -17.71 29.65
C THR A 149 34.29 -18.10 29.78
N ALA A 150 33.81 -19.01 28.93
CA ALA A 150 32.40 -19.43 28.91
C ALA A 150 31.87 -19.83 30.31
N THR A 151 32.76 -20.30 31.17
CA THR A 151 32.48 -20.61 32.58
C THR A 151 32.15 -19.38 33.42
N GLN A 152 32.89 -18.27 33.29
CA GLN A 152 32.61 -17.05 34.03
C GLN A 152 31.30 -16.40 33.59
N PHE A 153 30.91 -16.56 32.33
CA PHE A 153 29.62 -16.05 31.84
C PHE A 153 28.47 -16.83 32.48
N HIS A 154 28.58 -18.15 32.55
CA HIS A 154 27.59 -18.99 33.21
C HIS A 154 27.44 -18.66 34.71
N ASP A 155 28.56 -18.50 35.43
CA ASP A 155 28.53 -18.11 36.85
C ASP A 155 27.89 -16.73 37.06
N ALA A 156 28.17 -15.76 36.17
CA ALA A 156 27.58 -14.43 36.26
C ALA A 156 26.07 -14.44 36.00
N VAL A 157 25.62 -15.24 35.04
CA VAL A 157 24.19 -15.39 34.71
C VAL A 157 23.46 -16.11 35.85
N GLU A 158 24.02 -17.20 36.39
CA GLU A 158 23.41 -17.94 37.50
C GLU A 158 23.27 -17.07 38.75
N LYS A 159 24.30 -16.27 39.07
CA LYS A 159 24.27 -15.33 40.18
C LYS A 159 23.19 -14.24 39.99
N ALA A 160 23.08 -13.68 38.78
CA ALA A 160 22.07 -12.67 38.48
C ALA A 160 20.63 -13.22 38.52
N VAL A 161 20.44 -14.49 38.12
CA VAL A 161 19.13 -15.16 38.18
C VAL A 161 18.74 -15.44 39.65
N ASN A 162 19.67 -15.93 40.46
CA ASN A 162 19.40 -16.24 41.87
C ASN A 162 19.14 -14.96 42.71
N GLU A 163 19.81 -13.86 42.38
CA GLU A 163 19.56 -12.54 42.99
C GLU A 163 18.15 -12.03 42.68
N LYS A 164 17.66 -12.22 41.44
CA LYS A 164 16.27 -11.84 41.08
C LYS A 164 15.20 -12.72 41.72
N LEU A 165 15.48 -14.01 41.91
CA LEU A 165 14.56 -14.93 42.59
C LEU A 165 14.42 -14.56 44.08
N SER A 166 15.54 -14.33 44.77
CA SER A 166 15.53 -13.90 46.17
C SER A 166 14.89 -12.52 46.37
N GLN A 167 15.08 -11.58 45.43
CA GLN A 167 14.39 -10.28 45.48
C GLN A 167 12.87 -10.38 45.25
N SER A 168 12.42 -11.39 44.50
CA SER A 168 11.00 -11.64 44.23
C SER A 168 10.29 -12.29 45.43
N GLU A 169 10.94 -13.19 46.17
CA GLU A 169 10.38 -13.81 47.38
C GLU A 169 10.18 -12.78 48.50
N VAL A 170 11.13 -11.86 48.69
CA VAL A 170 11.03 -10.80 49.71
C VAL A 170 9.92 -9.79 49.37
N SER A 171 9.64 -9.56 48.08
CA SER A 171 8.57 -8.66 47.65
C SER A 171 7.16 -9.28 47.75
N ALA A 172 7.04 -10.60 47.74
CA ALA A 172 5.75 -11.28 47.90
C ALA A 172 5.23 -11.29 49.36
N GLN A 173 6.09 -11.06 50.35
CA GLN A 173 5.72 -11.14 51.78
C GLN A 173 5.38 -9.77 52.40
N LYS A 174 5.50 -8.66 51.65
CA LYS A 174 5.18 -7.30 52.11
C LYS A 174 3.96 -6.72 51.40
N SER A 175 2.80 -7.37 51.57
CA SER A 175 1.50 -6.71 51.37
C SER A 175 1.00 -6.18 52.70
N PRO A 176 0.96 -4.84 52.92
CA PRO A 176 0.35 -4.28 54.11
C PRO A 176 -1.17 -4.24 53.97
N ASN A 177 -1.79 -4.82 54.99
CA ASN A 177 -3.18 -4.72 55.39
C ASN A 177 -3.60 -3.23 55.44
N VAL A 178 -4.48 -2.77 54.54
CA VAL A 178 -5.18 -1.48 54.68
C VAL A 178 -6.68 -1.73 54.57
N ALA A 179 -7.33 -1.63 55.73
CA ALA A 179 -8.76 -1.65 55.92
C ALA A 179 -9.41 -0.30 55.55
N ALA A 180 -10.58 -0.41 54.94
CA ALA A 180 -11.79 0.39 55.15
C ALA A 180 -11.69 1.92 55.30
N SER A 181 -12.23 2.63 54.30
CA SER A 181 -13.22 3.67 54.59
C SER A 181 -14.30 3.75 53.50
N GLN A 182 -15.54 3.91 53.98
CA GLN A 182 -16.80 4.03 53.28
C GLN A 182 -16.93 5.31 52.45
N GLY A 183 -17.71 5.27 51.38
CA GLY A 183 -18.25 6.46 50.72
C GLY A 183 -19.22 6.11 49.60
N GLN A 184 -20.52 6.15 49.91
CA GLN A 184 -21.66 5.86 49.04
C GLN A 184 -21.74 6.73 47.76
N THR A 185 -22.39 6.18 46.73
CA THR A 185 -23.47 6.74 45.85
C THR A 185 -23.21 6.37 44.38
N LYS A 186 -24.16 5.97 43.53
CA LYS A 186 -25.61 5.70 43.58
C LYS A 186 -25.94 5.11 42.20
N VAL A 187 -26.62 3.97 42.16
CA VAL A 187 -27.20 3.38 40.93
C VAL A 187 -28.61 3.98 40.75
N PRO A 188 -29.04 4.25 39.51
CA PRO A 188 -30.09 3.44 38.88
C PRO A 188 -29.76 3.17 37.39
N ASN A 189 -30.31 2.25 36.61
CA ASN A 189 -31.26 1.14 36.75
C ASN A 189 -31.61 0.73 35.29
N GLN A 190 -31.83 -0.56 35.04
CA GLN A 190 -32.63 -1.12 33.91
C GLN A 190 -32.10 -0.95 32.45
N ARG A 191 -32.26 -1.89 31.51
CA ARG A 191 -32.96 -3.18 31.45
C ARG A 191 -32.50 -3.95 30.20
N ALA A 192 -32.31 -5.27 30.37
CA ALA A 192 -32.64 -6.40 29.50
C ALA A 192 -32.72 -6.25 27.95
N SER A 193 -31.97 -7.12 27.26
CA SER A 193 -32.50 -8.15 26.33
C SER A 193 -31.33 -9.02 25.83
N ARG A 194 -31.10 -10.23 26.35
CA ARG A 194 -31.69 -11.49 25.86
C ARG A 194 -31.57 -11.66 24.33
N ARG A 195 -30.51 -12.36 23.91
CA ARG A 195 -30.54 -13.39 22.84
C ARG A 195 -29.24 -14.16 22.81
N GLU A 196 -29.21 -15.23 23.60
CA GLU A 196 -28.47 -16.45 23.26
C GLU A 196 -29.29 -17.18 22.19
N LEU A 197 -28.66 -17.60 21.09
CA LEU A 197 -28.55 -19.02 20.68
C LEU A 197 -28.01 -19.13 19.24
N ALA A 198 -27.11 -20.11 19.09
CA ALA A 198 -26.75 -20.83 17.87
C ALA A 198 -25.90 -20.10 16.80
N ASN A 199 -24.61 -20.41 16.77
CA ASN A 199 -24.08 -21.16 15.63
C ASN A 199 -22.79 -21.91 15.97
N ASN A 200 -22.95 -23.20 16.25
CA ASN A 200 -21.91 -24.20 16.13
C ASN A 200 -21.81 -24.60 14.65
N SER A 201 -20.79 -24.11 13.95
CA SER A 201 -20.37 -24.71 12.68
C SER A 201 -18.88 -25.00 12.72
N VAL A 202 -18.59 -26.25 13.12
CA VAL A 202 -17.62 -27.17 12.52
C VAL A 202 -16.27 -26.59 12.12
N LEU A 203 -15.27 -26.96 12.91
CA LEU A 203 -13.86 -26.92 12.57
C LEU A 203 -13.58 -27.60 11.22
N THR A 204 -13.12 -26.83 10.26
CA THR A 204 -12.12 -27.32 9.29
C THR A 204 -10.81 -26.59 9.57
N ARG A 205 -9.80 -27.40 9.88
CA ARG A 205 -8.49 -27.03 10.39
C ARG A 205 -7.65 -26.44 9.26
N SER A 206 -7.83 -25.15 8.95
CA SER A 206 -6.83 -24.40 8.19
C SER A 206 -5.62 -24.14 9.09
N ARG A 207 -4.43 -24.58 8.68
CA ARG A 207 -3.14 -24.24 9.31
C ARG A 207 -3.12 -22.75 9.65
N GLY A 208 -3.19 -22.45 10.94
CA GLY A 208 -3.42 -21.11 11.45
C GLY A 208 -2.32 -20.16 11.03
N VAL A 209 -2.66 -19.24 10.12
CA VAL A 209 -1.99 -17.94 10.06
C VAL A 209 -2.25 -17.31 11.42
N ARG A 210 -1.22 -17.28 12.27
CA ARG A 210 -1.28 -16.56 13.54
C ARG A 210 -1.55 -15.10 13.17
N GLY A 211 -2.79 -14.67 13.35
CA GLY A 211 -3.18 -13.30 13.05
C GLY A 211 -2.30 -12.35 13.84
N LEU A 212 -1.81 -11.30 13.18
CA LEU A 212 -0.95 -10.32 13.81
C LEU A 212 -1.64 -9.74 15.05
N THR A 213 -0.88 -9.66 16.13
CA THR A 213 -1.29 -9.04 17.38
C THR A 213 -1.59 -7.55 17.15
N ARG A 214 -2.38 -6.94 18.03
CA ARG A 214 -2.75 -5.52 17.90
C ARG A 214 -1.50 -4.62 17.83
N ALA A 215 -0.48 -4.93 18.63
CA ALA A 215 0.79 -4.20 18.63
C ALA A 215 1.55 -4.34 17.30
N GLU A 216 1.59 -5.54 16.70
CA GLU A 216 2.23 -5.75 15.39
C GLU A 216 1.48 -5.01 14.26
N ARG A 217 0.15 -4.91 14.34
CA ARG A 217 -0.64 -4.14 13.36
C ARG A 217 -0.37 -2.63 13.49
N GLU A 218 -0.26 -2.12 14.71
CA GLU A 218 0.07 -0.71 14.96
C GLU A 218 1.50 -0.40 14.49
N GLN A 219 2.46 -1.31 14.70
CA GLN A 219 3.82 -1.15 14.22
C GLN A 219 3.91 -1.18 12.69
N LEU A 220 3.20 -2.09 12.01
CA LEU A 220 3.13 -2.12 10.55
C LEU A 220 2.45 -0.88 9.97
N ALA A 221 1.41 -0.36 10.65
CA ALA A 221 0.75 0.87 10.22
C ALA A 221 1.70 2.09 10.37
N ALA A 222 2.57 2.09 11.38
CA ALA A 222 3.62 3.11 11.54
C ALA A 222 4.72 2.98 10.47
N ASP A 223 5.22 1.76 10.20
CA ASP A 223 6.23 1.50 9.17
C ASP A 223 5.73 1.85 7.76
N LEU A 224 4.44 1.63 7.48
CA LEU A 224 3.80 1.98 6.21
C LEU A 224 3.36 3.44 6.13
N LEU A 225 3.63 4.25 7.16
CA LEU A 225 3.21 5.65 7.25
C LEU A 225 1.69 5.85 7.07
N LEU A 226 0.89 4.81 7.36
CA LEU A 226 -0.57 4.82 7.23
C LEU A 226 -1.25 5.51 8.41
N ILE A 227 -0.52 5.77 9.49
CA ILE A 227 -0.93 6.66 10.56
C ILE A 227 -0.40 8.04 10.18
N PRO A 228 -1.26 8.99 9.77
CA PRO A 228 -0.84 10.36 9.53
C PRO A 228 -0.15 10.84 10.80
N GLY A 229 1.14 11.18 10.67
CA GLY A 229 1.88 11.78 11.77
C GLY A 229 1.09 12.98 12.28
N ARG A 230 0.87 13.03 13.59
CA ARG A 230 0.13 14.11 14.26
C ARG A 230 0.71 15.51 14.00
N ASP A 231 1.91 15.56 13.42
CA ASP A 231 2.67 16.78 13.14
C ASP A 231 2.49 17.29 11.69
N GLU A 232 1.77 16.57 10.81
CA GLU A 232 1.51 16.99 9.43
C GLU A 232 0.26 17.89 9.29
N ALA A 233 -0.51 18.09 10.36
CA ALA A 233 -1.75 18.88 10.32
C ALA A 233 -1.54 20.41 10.27
N ASP A 234 -0.31 20.90 10.46
CA ASP A 234 0.00 22.33 10.56
C ASP A 234 0.90 22.87 9.44
N LEU A 235 1.06 22.14 8.32
CA LEU A 235 1.70 22.72 7.14
C LEU A 235 0.66 23.50 6.33
N PRO A 236 0.72 24.85 6.31
CA PRO A 236 -0.19 25.65 5.49
C PRO A 236 0.03 25.29 4.02
N PHE A 237 -1.04 24.88 3.34
CA PHE A 237 -1.07 24.73 1.89
C PHE A 237 -0.75 26.08 1.25
N VAL A 238 0.52 26.30 0.87
CA VAL A 238 0.93 27.46 0.07
C VAL A 238 0.62 27.14 -1.39
N PHE A 239 -0.49 27.68 -1.89
CA PHE A 239 -0.71 27.75 -3.33
C PHE A 239 0.34 28.71 -3.91
N SER A 240 1.25 28.17 -4.72
CA SER A 240 2.12 29.00 -5.54
C SER A 240 1.26 29.62 -6.64
N GLU A 241 0.87 30.87 -6.44
CA GLU A 241 0.12 31.66 -7.39
C GLU A 241 1.06 31.98 -8.57
N GLU A 242 0.89 31.26 -9.68
CA GLU A 242 1.62 31.54 -10.92
C GLU A 242 1.21 32.92 -11.46
N PRO A 243 2.17 33.81 -11.78
CA PRO A 243 1.86 35.09 -12.40
C PRO A 243 1.43 34.86 -13.84
N ASN A 244 0.17 35.14 -14.14
CA ASN A 244 -0.33 35.30 -15.51
C ASN A 244 0.51 36.37 -16.24
N GLN A 245 1.21 35.96 -17.30
CA GLN A 245 1.70 36.83 -18.36
C GLN A 245 0.92 36.58 -19.64
#